data_AF-A0A7X9BBG4-F1
#
_entry.id   AF-A0A7X9BBG4-F1
#
_cell.length_a   1.000
_cell.length_b   1.000
_cell.length_c   1.000
_cell.angle_alpha   90.00
_cell.angle_beta   90.00
_cell.angle_gamma   90.00
#
_symmetry.space_group_name_H-M   'P 1'
#
loop_
_entity.id
_entity.type
_entity.pdbx_description
1 polymer ?
#
loop_
_entity_poly.entity_id
_entity_poly.type
_entity_poly.pdbx_seq_one_letter_code
_entity_poly.pdbx_strand_id
1 'polypeptide(L)' 'MKILKKKIETLRLEDNVLKILKANNIKLVGDLWCLNRNKLKKMGLMNPEISHIIIKLQLCGIDLNKRVY' A
#
# COMPACT_ATOMS: atom_id res chain seq x y z
N MET A 1 -14.48 6.87 -5.47
CA MET A 1 -13.26 6.15 -5.04
C MET A 1 -13.59 4.77 -4.41
N LYS A 2 -14.18 3.83 -5.17
CA LYS A 2 -14.58 2.51 -4.64
C LYS A 2 -13.39 1.66 -4.18
N ILE A 3 -12.20 1.90 -4.74
CA ILE A 3 -10.99 1.13 -4.45
C ILE A 3 -10.52 1.25 -3.01
N LEU A 4 -10.67 2.41 -2.36
CA LEU A 4 -10.16 2.64 -1.00
C LEU A 4 -10.81 1.76 0.07
N LYS A 5 -12.06 1.32 -0.18
CA LYS A 5 -12.81 0.44 0.71
C LYS A 5 -12.51 -1.05 0.45
N LYS A 6 -11.73 -1.38 -0.59
CA LYS A 6 -11.33 -2.76 -0.87
C LYS A 6 -10.19 -3.18 0.06
N LYS A 7 -10.07 -4.49 0.28
CA LYS A 7 -8.96 -5.05 1.05
C LYS A 7 -7.63 -4.96 0.29
N ILE A 8 -6.51 -4.89 0.99
CA ILE A 8 -5.18 -4.75 0.38
C ILE A 8 -4.80 -5.92 -0.55
N GLU A 9 -5.38 -7.10 -0.35
CA GLU A 9 -5.17 -8.28 -1.21
C GLU A 9 -5.61 -8.02 -2.66
N THR A 10 -6.51 -7.06 -2.87
CA THR A 10 -6.95 -6.68 -4.22
C THR A 10 -5.84 -6.02 -5.05
N LEU A 11 -4.78 -5.52 -4.41
CA LEU A 11 -3.60 -4.96 -5.09
C LEU A 11 -2.65 -6.04 -5.64
N ARG A 12 -2.86 -7.32 -5.30
CA ARG A 12 -2.02 -8.45 -5.73
C ARG A 12 -0.52 -8.20 -5.46
N LEU A 13 -0.22 -7.73 -4.25
CA LEU A 13 1.14 -7.61 -3.71
C LEU A 13 1.65 -8.97 -3.28
N GLU A 14 2.97 -9.11 -3.15
CA GLU A 14 3.62 -10.31 -2.67
C GLU A 14 3.21 -10.65 -1.24
N ASP A 15 3.17 -11.95 -0.90
CA ASP A 15 2.68 -12.42 0.40
C ASP A 15 3.49 -11.89 1.59
N ASN A 16 4.80 -11.71 1.44
CA ASN A 16 5.66 -11.10 2.46
C ASN A 16 5.25 -9.64 2.73
N VAL A 17 4.99 -8.86 1.67
CA VAL A 17 4.53 -7.48 1.77
C VAL A 17 3.15 -7.43 2.44
N LEU A 18 2.21 -8.29 2.03
CA LEU A 18 0.88 -8.37 2.64
C LEU A 18 0.95 -8.73 4.13
N LYS A 19 1.83 -9.65 4.52
CA LYS A 19 2.05 -10.01 5.93
C LYS A 19 2.53 -8.81 6.75
N ILE A 20 3.52 -8.06 6.26
CA ILE A 20 4.03 -6.85 6.93
C ILE A 20 2.94 -5.79 7.08
N LEU A 21 2.18 -5.53 6.01
CA LEU A 21 1.09 -4.56 6.03
C LEU A 21 0.00 -4.95 7.05
N LYS A 22 -0.42 -6.22 7.06
CA LYS A 22 -1.44 -6.73 8.02
C LYS A 22 -0.95 -6.69 9.46
N ALA A 23 0.31 -7.04 9.71
CA ALA A 23 0.91 -6.95 11.04
C ALA A 23 0.90 -5.51 11.58
N ASN A 24 0.90 -4.52 10.67
CA ASN A 24 0.79 -3.09 10.99
C ASN A 24 -0.66 -2.55 10.88
N ASN A 25 -1.67 -3.42 10.95
CA ASN A 25 -3.10 -3.08 10.89
C ASN A 25 -3.57 -2.41 9.59
N ILE A 26 -2.83 -2.55 8.50
CA ILE A 26 -3.23 -2.06 7.17
C ILE A 26 -4.05 -3.16 6.51
N LYS A 27 -5.37 -2.99 6.44
CA LYS A 27 -6.31 -4.01 5.95
C LYS A 27 -7.01 -3.57 4.66
N LEU A 28 -7.21 -2.27 4.52
CA LEU A 28 -7.86 -1.65 3.37
C LEU A 28 -6.85 -0.88 2.51
N VAL A 29 -7.15 -0.73 1.22
CA VAL A 29 -6.34 0.10 0.33
C VAL A 29 -6.28 1.55 0.83
N GLY A 30 -7.36 2.05 1.44
CA GLY A 30 -7.41 3.38 2.05
C GLY A 30 -6.41 3.58 3.19
N ASP A 31 -6.15 2.53 3.98
CA ASP A 31 -5.17 2.59 5.07
C ASP A 31 -3.76 2.80 4.51
N LEU A 32 -3.43 2.04 3.46
CA LEU A 32 -2.15 2.11 2.76
C LEU A 32 -1.96 3.44 2.02
N TRP A 33 -3.01 3.92 1.36
CA TRP A 33 -3.05 5.18 0.61
C TRP A 33 -2.69 6.40 1.48
N CYS A 34 -3.01 6.36 2.77
CA CYS A 34 -2.69 7.42 3.73
C CYS A 34 -1.23 7.42 4.22
N LEU A 35 -0.43 6.42 3.85
CA LEU A 35 0.96 6.30 4.29
C LEU A 35 1.92 7.04 3.37
N ASN A 36 3.17 7.14 3.84
CA ASN A 36 4.28 7.68 3.09
C ASN A 36 5.45 6.69 3.09
N ARG A 37 6.44 6.90 2.22
CA ARG A 37 7.59 6.00 2.08
C ARG A 37 8.32 5.78 3.40
N ASN A 38 8.44 6.81 4.24
CA ASN A 38 9.12 6.71 5.53
C ASN A 38 8.36 5.83 6.53
N LYS A 39 7.02 5.89 6.55
CA LYS A 39 6.19 5.00 7.37
C LYS A 39 6.33 3.55 6.92
N LEU A 40 6.32 3.31 5.60
CA LEU A 40 6.52 1.96 5.04
C LEU A 40 7.90 1.40 5.39
N LYS A 41 8.96 2.22 5.31
CA LYS A 41 10.31 1.82 5.75
C LYS A 41 10.35 1.45 7.23
N LYS A 42 9.70 2.22 8.09
CA LYS A 42 9.60 1.93 9.54
C LYS A 42 8.85 0.63 9.84
N MET A 43 8.03 0.13 8.91
CA MET A 43 7.35 -1.16 9.02
C MET A 43 8.23 -2.34 8.56
N GLY A 44 9.44 -2.08 8.07
CA GLY A 44 10.36 -3.09 7.56
C GLY A 44 10.32 -3.31 6.05
N LEU A 45 9.56 -2.49 5.29
CA LEU A 45 9.53 -2.59 3.83
C LEU A 45 10.78 -1.94 3.20
N MET A 46 11.38 -2.64 2.25
CA MET A 46 12.55 -2.20 1.51
C MET A 46 12.16 -1.29 0.33
N ASN A 47 13.14 -0.54 -0.19
CA ASN A 47 12.90 0.37 -1.33
C ASN A 47 12.25 -0.33 -2.55
N PRO A 48 12.65 -1.55 -2.98
CA PRO A 48 12.01 -2.23 -4.09
C PRO A 48 10.53 -2.56 -3.82
N GLU A 49 10.21 -3.04 -2.62
CA GLU A 49 8.84 -3.37 -2.21
C GLU A 49 7.96 -2.12 -2.14
N ILE A 50 8.50 -1.01 -1.61
CA ILE A 50 7.80 0.27 -1.57
C ILE A 50 7.51 0.79 -2.98
N SER A 51 8.49 0.69 -3.89
CA SER A 51 8.28 1.07 -5.29
C SER A 51 7.23 0.19 -5.95
N HIS A 52 7.23 -1.12 -5.67
CA HIS A 52 6.21 -2.05 -6.18
C HIS A 52 4.80 -1.70 -5.66
N ILE A 53 4.67 -1.40 -4.37
CA ILE A 53 3.42 -0.92 -3.75
C ILE A 53 2.90 0.32 -4.49
N ILE A 54 3.75 1.31 -4.71
CA ILE A 54 3.39 2.56 -5.39
C ILE A 54 2.86 2.27 -6.81
N ILE A 55 3.54 1.41 -7.57
CA ILE A 55 3.09 1.02 -8.91
C ILE A 55 1.69 0.39 -8.86
N LYS A 56 1.42 -0.53 -7.92
CA LYS A 56 0.09 -1.14 -7.78
C LYS A 56 -1.00 -0.14 -7.40
N LEU A 57 -0.68 0.84 -6.55
CA LEU A 57 -1.60 1.93 -6.22
C LEU A 57 -1.89 2.79 -7.46
N GLN A 58 -0.87 3.13 -8.24
CA GLN A 58 -1.00 3.98 -9.43
C GLN A 58 -1.83 3.31 -10.54
N LEU A 59 -1.72 1.98 -10.69
CA LEU A 59 -2.62 1.20 -11.56
C LEU A 59 -4.10 1.28 -11.14
N CYS A 60 -4.36 1.71 -9.91
CA CYS A 60 -5.70 1.98 -9.39
C CYS A 60 -6.09 3.48 -9.41
N GLY A 61 -5.27 4.35 -10.00
CA GLY A 61 -5.47 5.80 -10.07
C GLY A 61 -5.20 6.55 -8.76
N ILE A 62 -4.39 5.97 -7.87
CA ILE A 62 -4.08 6.56 -6.56
C ILE A 62 -2.60 6.43 -6.24
N ASP A 63 -2.09 7.25 -5.33
CA ASP A 63 -0.70 7.17 -4.86
C ASP A 63 -0.63 7.51 -3.35
N LEU A 64 0.46 7.13 -2.71
CA LEU A 64 0.76 7.42 -1.31
C LEU A 64 0.60 8.91 -0.98
N ASN A 65 0.42 9.21 0.30
CA ASN A 65 0.10 10.55 0.81
C ASN A 65 -1.24 11.11 0.32
N LYS A 66 -2.25 10.25 0.16
CA LYS A 66 -3.58 10.63 -0.30
C LYS A 66 -3.58 11.29 -1.69
N ARG A 67 -2.58 10.99 -2.52
CA ARG A 67 -2.49 11.55 -3.87
C ARG A 67 -3.42 10.78 -4.81
N VAL A 68 -3.98 11.49 -5.76
CA VAL A 68 -4.73 10.92 -6.89
C VAL A 68 -3.83 11.07 -8.11
N TYR A 69 -3.72 10.00 -8.90
CA TYR A 69 -2.89 9.94 -10.09
C TYR A 69 -3.79 9.87 -11.33
#